data_AF-A0A937SJF0-F1
#
_entry.id   AF-A0A937SJF0-F1
#
_cell.length_a   1.000
_cell.length_b   1.000
_cell.length_c   1.000
_cell.angle_alpha   90.00
_cell.angle_beta   90.00
_cell.angle_gamma   90.00
#
_symmetry.space_group_name_H-M   'P 1'
#
loop_
_entity.id
_entity.type
_entity.pdbx_description
1 polymer ?
#
loop_
_entity_poly.entity_id
_entity_poly.type
_entity_poly.pdbx_seq_one_letter_code
_entity_poly.pdbx_strand_id
1 'polypeptide(L)'
;MNTGSSEISKLHRRALLLSYFTVGYNVLEGAVSIFVGLLAGSIALVGFGLDSFVESLSGGVMVWRFRKHGELSRDEEETVEKKATRLVAYTFFILGAYVLYESVKKLIIQEIPSPSLLGIIIAIASAILMPILFRLKYQTGKLLNSRSLIADSKETLACFFLSLALLLGLGLNYLLGLWQADPIVGLVVVAFLIREGYELLMGEE
;
A
#
# COMPACT_ATOMS: atom_id res chain seq x y z
N MET A 1 22.16 -31.31 -5.05
CA MET A 1 20.78 -30.91 -5.39
C MET A 1 19.96 -30.34 -4.22
N ASN A 2 20.54 -30.05 -3.04
CA ASN A 2 19.75 -29.69 -1.83
C ASN A 2 19.79 -28.20 -1.43
N THR A 3 20.56 -27.36 -2.13
CA THR A 3 20.72 -25.94 -1.80
C THR A 3 19.59 -25.08 -2.37
N GLY A 4 19.08 -25.43 -3.55
CA GLY A 4 18.01 -24.65 -4.23
C GLY A 4 16.65 -24.68 -3.52
N SER A 5 16.23 -25.83 -2.99
CA SER A 5 14.95 -25.94 -2.27
C SER A 5 14.98 -25.21 -0.92
N SER A 6 16.13 -25.24 -0.22
CA SER A 6 16.34 -24.52 1.03
C SER A 6 16.26 -23.00 0.84
N GLU A 7 16.87 -22.47 -0.23
CA GLU A 7 16.83 -21.03 -0.52
C GLU A 7 15.43 -20.55 -0.92
N ILE A 8 14.69 -21.32 -1.73
CA ILE A 8 13.30 -20.98 -2.09
C ILE A 8 12.39 -20.96 -0.86
N SER A 9 12.55 -21.93 0.05
CA SER A 9 11.78 -21.97 1.31
C SER A 9 12.09 -20.77 2.21
N LYS A 10 13.36 -20.35 2.31
CA LYS A 10 13.75 -19.13 3.03
C LYS A 10 13.12 -17.88 2.44
N LEU A 11 13.07 -17.77 1.11
CA LEU A 11 12.43 -16.64 0.43
C LEU A 11 10.92 -16.62 0.66
N HIS A 12 10.24 -17.76 0.63
CA HIS A 12 8.81 -17.85 0.96
C HIS A 12 8.53 -17.43 2.41
N ARG A 13 9.35 -17.89 3.35
CA ARG A 13 9.25 -17.46 4.75
C ARG A 13 9.48 -15.96 4.89
N ARG A 14 10.46 -15.41 4.17
CA ARG A 14 10.73 -13.97 4.14
C ARG A 14 9.53 -13.20 3.59
N ALA A 15 8.94 -13.64 2.47
CA ALA A 15 7.74 -13.03 1.90
C ALA A 15 6.57 -13.03 2.91
N LEU A 16 6.36 -14.15 3.60
CA LEU A 16 5.32 -14.28 4.62
C LEU A 16 5.57 -13.35 5.81
N LEU A 17 6.80 -13.27 6.32
CA LEU A 17 7.17 -12.36 7.41
C LEU A 17 7.01 -10.89 7.02
N LEU A 18 7.42 -10.51 5.81
CA LEU A 18 7.22 -9.16 5.28
C LEU A 18 5.73 -8.82 5.17
N SER A 19 4.92 -9.78 4.72
CA SER A 19 3.46 -9.60 4.59
C SER A 19 2.82 -9.41 5.97
N TYR A 20 3.17 -10.25 6.95
CA TYR A 20 2.68 -10.09 8.33
C TYR A 20 3.08 -8.77 8.95
N PHE A 21 4.35 -8.37 8.78
CA PHE A 21 4.83 -7.10 9.29
C PHE A 21 4.08 -5.93 8.66
N THR A 22 3.93 -5.93 7.33
CA THR A 22 3.23 -4.86 6.59
C THR A 22 1.78 -4.76 7.04
N VAL A 23 1.05 -5.87 7.12
CA VAL A 23 -0.34 -5.89 7.62
C VAL A 23 -0.42 -5.37 9.05
N GLY A 24 0.43 -5.86 9.96
CA GLY A 24 0.41 -5.43 11.36
C GLY A 24 0.71 -3.94 11.52
N TYR A 25 1.72 -3.46 10.81
CA TYR A 25 2.10 -2.04 10.79
C TYR A 25 0.97 -1.18 10.22
N ASN A 26 0.40 -1.54 9.07
CA ASN A 26 -0.64 -0.76 8.40
C ASN A 26 -1.98 -0.76 9.13
N VAL A 27 -2.36 -1.86 9.79
CA VAL A 27 -3.56 -1.87 10.63
C VAL A 27 -3.37 -0.94 11.83
N LEU A 28 -2.19 -0.92 12.44
CA LEU A 28 -1.89 -0.03 13.56
C LEU A 28 -1.87 1.43 13.09
N GLU A 29 -1.13 1.72 12.02
CA GLU A 29 -1.08 3.03 11.37
C GLU A 29 -2.49 3.50 11.03
N GLY A 30 -3.27 2.68 10.34
CA GLY A 30 -4.64 2.98 9.93
C GLY A 30 -5.54 3.32 11.12
N ALA A 31 -5.52 2.48 12.17
CA ALA A 31 -6.32 2.72 13.35
C ALA A 31 -5.94 4.01 14.09
N VAL A 32 -4.64 4.27 14.24
CA VAL A 32 -4.15 5.49 14.91
C VAL A 32 -4.45 6.73 14.06
N SER A 33 -4.25 6.66 12.74
CA SER A 33 -4.56 7.73 11.78
C SER A 33 -6.03 8.11 11.81
N ILE A 34 -6.94 7.14 11.76
CA ILE A 34 -8.39 7.40 11.86
C ILE A 34 -8.73 8.03 13.20
N PHE A 35 -8.22 7.47 14.31
CA PHE A 35 -8.50 7.98 15.64
C PHE A 35 -8.04 9.44 15.82
N VAL A 36 -6.79 9.73 15.46
CA VAL A 36 -6.23 11.09 15.53
C VAL A 36 -6.96 12.02 14.55
N GLY A 37 -7.29 11.54 13.35
CA GLY A 37 -8.01 12.30 12.34
C GLY A 37 -9.39 12.74 12.80
N LEU A 38 -10.14 11.83 13.44
CA LEU A 38 -11.45 12.14 14.02
C LEU A 38 -11.34 13.17 15.16
N LEU A 39 -10.35 13.04 16.05
CA LEU A 39 -10.15 14.01 17.13
C LEU A 39 -9.72 15.40 16.62
N ALA A 40 -8.93 15.44 15.54
CA ALA A 40 -8.44 16.68 14.94
C ALA A 40 -9.40 17.28 13.90
N GLY A 41 -10.50 16.60 13.58
CA GLY A 41 -11.40 16.98 12.48
C GLY A 41 -10.72 16.96 11.11
N SER A 42 -9.68 16.15 10.93
CA SER A 42 -8.87 16.10 9.70
C SER A 42 -9.34 14.94 8.82
N ILE A 43 -10.03 15.26 7.73
CA ILE A 43 -10.48 14.25 6.76
C ILE A 43 -9.24 13.69 6.04
N ALA A 44 -8.21 14.51 5.81
CA ALA A 44 -6.94 14.03 5.24
C ALA A 44 -6.28 12.90 6.06
N LEU A 45 -6.27 13.00 7.39
CA LEU A 45 -5.69 11.95 8.25
C LEU A 45 -6.58 10.70 8.33
N VAL A 46 -7.91 10.87 8.35
CA VAL A 46 -8.85 9.73 8.24
C VAL A 46 -8.66 9.05 6.88
N GLY A 47 -8.46 9.85 5.84
CA GLY A 47 -7.97 9.51 4.50
C GLY A 47 -6.82 8.52 4.53
N PHE A 48 -5.75 9.00 5.15
CA PHE A 48 -4.51 8.28 5.38
C PHE A 48 -4.61 7.12 6.38
N GLY A 49 -5.77 6.93 7.01
CA GLY A 49 -6.00 5.72 7.79
C GLY A 49 -6.63 4.61 6.95
N LEU A 50 -7.53 5.01 6.05
CA LEU A 50 -8.29 4.09 5.20
C LEU A 50 -7.44 3.51 4.07
N ASP A 51 -6.47 4.25 3.53
CA ASP A 51 -5.48 3.72 2.59
C ASP A 51 -4.61 2.61 3.22
N SER A 52 -4.14 2.75 4.47
CA SER A 52 -3.40 1.70 5.18
C SER A 52 -4.25 0.43 5.36
N PHE A 53 -5.57 0.56 5.56
CA PHE A 53 -6.47 -0.60 5.58
C PHE A 53 -6.57 -1.28 4.21
N VAL A 54 -6.60 -0.54 3.11
CA VAL A 54 -6.61 -1.15 1.76
C VAL A 54 -5.30 -1.89 1.49
N GLU A 55 -4.14 -1.32 1.85
CA GLU A 55 -2.86 -2.02 1.73
C GLU A 55 -2.82 -3.28 2.63
N SER A 56 -3.47 -3.24 3.79
CA SER A 56 -3.62 -4.41 4.66
C SER A 56 -4.45 -5.53 4.01
N LEU A 57 -5.41 -5.20 3.14
CA LEU A 57 -6.14 -6.21 2.36
C LEU A 57 -5.21 -6.96 1.41
N SER A 58 -4.37 -6.22 0.66
CA SER A 58 -3.37 -6.80 -0.24
C SER A 58 -2.33 -7.65 0.51
N GLY A 59 -1.81 -7.14 1.63
CA GLY A 59 -0.94 -7.91 2.51
C GLY A 59 -1.61 -9.16 3.07
N GLY A 60 -2.91 -9.11 3.35
CA GLY A 60 -3.73 -10.27 3.74
C GLY A 60 -3.82 -11.33 2.63
N VAL A 61 -3.97 -10.90 1.38
CA VAL A 61 -3.90 -11.80 0.20
C VAL A 61 -2.53 -12.47 0.13
N MET A 62 -1.43 -11.74 0.38
CA MET A 62 -0.09 -12.33 0.40
C MET A 62 0.08 -13.33 1.54
N VAL A 63 -0.38 -13.01 2.75
CA VAL A 63 -0.36 -13.96 3.87
C VAL A 63 -1.10 -15.24 3.48
N TRP A 64 -2.30 -15.14 2.91
CA TRP A 64 -3.05 -16.30 2.44
C TRP A 64 -2.29 -17.11 1.37
N ARG A 65 -1.73 -16.43 0.37
CA ARG A 65 -0.96 -17.05 -0.72
C ARG A 65 0.27 -17.80 -0.19
N PHE A 66 1.09 -17.14 0.63
CA PHE A 66 2.37 -17.69 1.07
C PHE A 66 2.23 -18.75 2.17
N ARG A 67 1.13 -18.77 2.92
CA ARG A 67 0.85 -19.85 3.89
C ARG A 67 0.57 -21.21 3.25
N LYS A 68 0.14 -21.24 1.99
CA LYS A 68 -0.14 -22.49 1.26
C LYS A 68 1.09 -23.12 0.61
N HIS A 69 2.27 -22.49 0.74
CA HIS A 69 3.48 -23.00 0.09
C HIS A 69 3.94 -24.33 0.70
N GLY A 70 4.31 -25.28 -0.17
CA GLY A 70 4.78 -26.61 0.23
C GLY A 70 3.68 -27.66 0.38
N GLU A 71 2.40 -27.26 0.31
CA GLU A 71 1.23 -28.17 0.36
C GLU A 71 0.60 -28.39 -1.01
N LEU A 72 0.98 -27.59 -2.02
CA LEU A 72 0.36 -27.55 -3.34
C LEU A 72 1.22 -28.25 -4.39
N SER A 73 0.56 -28.86 -5.38
CA SER A 73 1.21 -29.23 -6.63
C SER A 73 1.61 -27.99 -7.45
N ARG A 74 2.45 -28.16 -8.47
CA ARG A 74 2.90 -27.04 -9.31
C ARG A 74 1.75 -26.30 -10.01
N ASP A 75 0.77 -27.04 -10.54
CA ASP A 75 -0.37 -26.46 -11.24
C ASP A 75 -1.29 -25.67 -10.28
N GLU A 76 -1.40 -26.14 -9.04
CA GLU A 76 -2.11 -25.44 -7.97
C GLU A 76 -1.37 -24.19 -7.51
N GLU A 77 -0.03 -24.21 -7.39
CA GLU A 77 0.76 -23.01 -7.08
C GLU A 77 0.55 -21.91 -8.13
N GLU A 78 0.55 -22.26 -9.42
CA GLU A 78 0.29 -21.29 -10.50
C GLU A 78 -1.13 -20.71 -10.40
N THR A 79 -2.12 -21.56 -10.15
CA THR A 79 -3.53 -21.13 -10.00
C THR A 79 -3.70 -20.20 -8.80
N VAL A 80 -3.06 -20.50 -7.67
CA VAL A 80 -3.08 -19.66 -6.47
C VAL A 80 -2.36 -18.33 -6.70
N GLU A 81 -1.21 -18.33 -7.40
CA GLU A 81 -0.49 -17.11 -7.76
C GLU A 81 -1.31 -16.20 -8.67
N LYS A 82 -1.97 -16.76 -9.69
CA LYS A 82 -2.92 -16.02 -10.56
C LYS A 82 -4.06 -15.43 -9.75
N LYS A 83 -4.69 -16.24 -8.88
CA LYS A 83 -5.77 -15.74 -8.01
C LYS A 83 -5.31 -14.62 -7.07
N ALA A 84 -4.12 -14.76 -6.48
CA ALA A 84 -3.54 -13.72 -5.63
C ALA A 84 -3.27 -12.44 -6.43
N THR A 85 -2.74 -12.56 -7.65
CA THR A 85 -2.49 -11.43 -8.56
C THR A 85 -3.77 -10.66 -8.87
N ARG A 86 -4.87 -11.34 -9.22
CA ARG A 86 -6.19 -10.69 -9.42
C ARG A 86 -6.71 -9.99 -8.18
N LEU A 87 -6.60 -10.64 -7.01
CA LEU A 87 -7.09 -10.07 -5.77
C LEU A 87 -6.33 -8.79 -5.41
N VAL A 88 -5.01 -8.77 -5.61
CA VAL A 88 -4.21 -7.54 -5.46
C VAL A 88 -4.57 -6.51 -6.54
N ALA A 89 -4.82 -6.92 -7.78
CA ALA A 89 -5.30 -5.99 -8.81
C ALA A 89 -6.61 -5.28 -8.40
N TYR A 90 -7.52 -5.98 -7.73
CA TYR A 90 -8.73 -5.36 -7.19
C TYR A 90 -8.46 -4.38 -6.06
N THR A 91 -7.46 -4.61 -5.21
CA THR A 91 -7.08 -3.64 -4.16
C THR A 91 -6.52 -2.35 -4.76
N PHE A 92 -5.81 -2.41 -5.89
CA PHE A 92 -5.39 -1.21 -6.64
C PHE A 92 -6.58 -0.36 -7.09
N PHE A 93 -7.64 -0.97 -7.63
CA PHE A 93 -8.84 -0.25 -8.05
C PHE A 93 -9.63 0.32 -6.87
N ILE A 94 -9.72 -0.43 -5.77
CA ILE A 94 -10.36 0.03 -4.54
C ILE A 94 -9.62 1.25 -4.00
N LEU A 95 -8.28 1.18 -3.88
CA LEU A 95 -7.45 2.28 -3.42
C LEU A 95 -7.54 3.48 -4.38
N GLY A 96 -7.49 3.23 -5.69
CA GLY A 96 -7.58 4.28 -6.72
C GLY A 96 -8.92 5.03 -6.68
N ALA A 97 -10.04 4.31 -6.57
CA ALA A 97 -11.35 4.91 -6.44
C ALA A 97 -11.49 5.72 -5.14
N TYR A 98 -10.94 5.20 -4.05
CA TYR A 98 -10.94 5.85 -2.75
C TYR A 98 -10.14 7.17 -2.77
N VAL A 99 -8.88 7.11 -3.22
CA VAL A 99 -8.00 8.29 -3.31
C VAL A 99 -8.55 9.33 -4.28
N LEU A 100 -9.18 8.90 -5.38
CA LEU A 100 -9.85 9.81 -6.33
C LEU A 100 -10.99 10.57 -5.64
N TYR A 101 -11.87 9.85 -4.94
CA TYR A 101 -12.99 10.46 -4.22
C TYR A 101 -12.49 11.47 -3.18
N GLU A 102 -11.52 11.09 -2.35
CA GLU A 102 -10.94 11.95 -1.32
C GLU A 102 -10.26 13.19 -1.91
N SER A 103 -9.45 13.01 -2.96
CA SER A 103 -8.73 14.12 -3.59
C SER A 103 -9.68 15.14 -4.23
N VAL A 104 -10.71 14.66 -4.95
CA VAL A 104 -11.72 15.53 -5.57
C VAL A 104 -12.55 16.24 -4.49
N LYS A 105 -12.97 15.51 -3.45
CA LYS A 105 -13.72 16.09 -2.33
C LYS A 105 -12.94 17.22 -1.66
N LYS A 106 -11.67 17.00 -1.31
CA LYS A 106 -10.77 18.01 -0.71
C LYS A 106 -10.70 19.29 -1.55
N LEU A 107 -10.57 19.15 -2.88
CA LEU A 107 -10.53 20.29 -3.80
C LEU A 107 -11.86 21.05 -3.85
N ILE A 108 -13.00 20.36 -3.83
CA ILE A 108 -14.33 20.99 -3.90
C ILE A 108 -14.66 21.73 -2.61
N ILE A 109 -14.43 21.11 -1.45
CA ILE A 109 -14.77 21.71 -0.15
C ILE A 109 -13.71 22.67 0.38
N GLN A 110 -12.60 22.83 -0.37
CA GLN A 110 -11.42 23.62 0.01
C GLN A 110 -10.94 23.28 1.42
N GLU A 111 -10.77 21.98 1.69
CA GLU A 111 -10.32 21.52 3.00
C GLU A 111 -8.89 21.98 3.24
N ILE A 112 -8.72 22.84 4.24
CA ILE A 112 -7.41 23.26 4.73
C ILE A 112 -7.05 22.30 5.87
N PRO A 113 -6.03 21.43 5.70
CA PRO A 113 -5.64 20.49 6.74
C PRO A 113 -5.19 21.25 7.99
N SER A 114 -5.83 20.97 9.13
CA SER A 114 -5.35 21.44 10.42
C SER A 114 -4.03 20.73 10.76
N PRO A 115 -2.97 21.45 11.16
CA PRO A 115 -1.70 20.83 11.49
C PRO A 115 -1.86 19.93 12.72
N SER A 116 -1.64 18.64 12.53
CA SER A 116 -1.65 17.62 13.60
C SER A 116 -0.23 17.09 13.77
N LEU A 117 0.39 17.37 14.92
CA LEU A 117 1.73 16.86 15.23
C LEU A 117 1.78 15.32 15.14
N LEU A 118 0.73 14.66 15.62
CA LEU A 118 0.61 13.20 15.52
C LEU A 118 0.46 12.75 14.06
N GLY A 119 -0.33 13.45 13.25
CA GLY A 119 -0.44 13.16 11.81
C GLY A 119 0.89 13.31 11.06
N ILE A 120 1.68 14.33 11.41
CA ILE A 120 3.02 14.54 10.86
C ILE A 120 3.95 13.40 11.27
N ILE A 121 3.95 12.99 12.54
CA ILE A 121 4.79 11.89 13.04
C ILE A 121 4.45 10.59 12.31
N ILE A 122 3.15 10.28 12.16
CA ILE A 122 2.68 9.09 11.45
C ILE A 122 3.17 9.14 10.00
N ALA A 123 2.89 10.22 9.27
CA ALA A 123 3.25 10.34 7.87
C ALA A 123 4.78 10.31 7.65
N ILE A 124 5.60 10.83 8.58
CA ILE A 124 7.07 10.68 8.56
C ILE A 124 7.46 9.22 8.75
N ALA A 125 6.87 8.53 9.72
CA ALA A 125 7.15 7.11 9.96
C ALA A 125 6.84 6.28 8.70
N SER A 126 5.67 6.49 8.08
CA SER A 126 5.28 5.86 6.82
C SER A 126 6.25 6.20 5.69
N ALA A 127 6.59 7.49 5.51
CA ALA A 127 7.51 7.94 4.47
C ALA A 127 8.92 7.30 4.58
N ILE A 128 9.33 6.88 5.78
CA ILE A 128 10.59 6.17 6.01
C ILE A 128 10.44 4.66 5.85
N LEU A 129 9.39 4.06 6.42
CA LEU A 129 9.21 2.60 6.46
C LEU A 129 8.74 2.02 5.12
N MET A 130 7.79 2.65 4.46
CA MET A 130 7.22 2.18 3.18
C MET A 130 8.27 1.94 2.09
N PRO A 131 9.24 2.84 1.80
CA PRO A 131 10.23 2.57 0.75
C PRO A 131 11.16 1.40 1.10
N ILE A 132 11.42 1.15 2.39
CA ILE A 132 12.19 -0.02 2.83
C ILE A 132 11.39 -1.29 2.56
N LEU A 133 10.11 -1.32 2.99
CA LEU A 133 9.22 -2.46 2.77
C LEU A 133 9.02 -2.74 1.28
N PHE A 134 8.76 -1.71 0.47
CA PHE A 134 8.67 -1.82 -0.99
C PHE A 134 9.90 -2.53 -1.56
N ARG A 135 11.11 -2.07 -1.23
CA ARG A 135 12.35 -2.66 -1.75
C ARG A 135 12.50 -4.13 -1.34
N LEU A 136 12.23 -4.46 -0.08
CA LEU A 136 12.35 -5.81 0.43
C LEU A 136 11.33 -6.76 -0.22
N LYS A 137 10.07 -6.33 -0.35
CA LYS A 137 8.99 -7.09 -0.99
C LYS A 137 9.27 -7.27 -2.47
N TYR A 138 9.64 -6.20 -3.18
CA TYR A 138 9.93 -6.22 -4.62
C TYR A 138 11.11 -7.14 -4.97
N GLN A 139 12.21 -7.06 -4.22
CA GLN A 139 13.36 -7.96 -4.42
C GLN A 139 12.98 -9.41 -4.15
N THR A 140 12.26 -9.67 -3.05
CA THR A 140 11.81 -11.03 -2.71
C THR A 140 10.86 -11.58 -3.78
N GLY A 141 9.93 -10.76 -4.27
CA GLY A 141 9.01 -11.11 -5.35
C GLY A 141 9.74 -11.43 -6.66
N LYS A 142 10.76 -10.65 -7.03
CA LYS A 142 11.60 -10.97 -8.19
C LYS A 142 12.35 -12.28 -8.06
N LEU A 143 12.95 -12.54 -6.88
CA LEU A 143 13.69 -13.78 -6.63
C LEU A 143 12.77 -15.01 -6.61
N LEU A 144 11.52 -14.84 -6.20
CA LEU A 144 10.49 -15.88 -6.21
C LEU A 144 9.73 -15.99 -7.54
N ASN A 145 9.98 -15.08 -8.48
CA ASN A 145 9.15 -14.88 -9.67
C ASN A 145 7.64 -14.75 -9.35
N SER A 146 7.31 -14.13 -8.21
CA SER A 146 5.94 -13.93 -7.74
C SER A 146 5.42 -12.58 -8.20
N ARG A 147 4.53 -12.61 -9.19
CA ARG A 147 3.85 -11.40 -9.70
C ARG A 147 2.98 -10.76 -8.63
N SER A 148 2.30 -11.56 -7.81
CA SER A 148 1.42 -11.07 -6.76
C SER A 148 2.18 -10.30 -5.66
N LEU A 149 3.38 -10.77 -5.26
CA LEU A 149 4.21 -10.06 -4.28
C LEU A 149 4.86 -8.80 -4.87
N ILE A 150 5.21 -8.82 -6.17
CA ILE A 150 5.68 -7.62 -6.87
C ILE A 150 4.56 -6.57 -6.90
N ALA A 151 3.33 -6.96 -7.22
CA ALA A 151 2.16 -6.10 -7.22
C ALA A 151 1.90 -5.49 -5.82
N ASP A 152 1.86 -6.33 -4.79
CA ASP A 152 1.67 -5.90 -3.40
C ASP A 152 2.79 -4.94 -2.93
N SER A 153 4.03 -5.12 -3.40
CA SER A 153 5.09 -4.13 -3.13
C SER A 153 4.80 -2.76 -3.75
N LYS A 154 4.16 -2.71 -4.93
CA LYS A 154 3.83 -1.46 -5.61
C LYS A 154 2.69 -0.71 -4.91
N GLU A 155 1.79 -1.39 -4.21
CA GLU A 155 0.84 -0.70 -3.31
C GLU A 155 1.57 -0.03 -2.15
N THR A 156 2.55 -0.69 -1.52
CA THR A 156 3.41 -0.07 -0.50
C THR A 156 4.13 1.17 -1.05
N LEU A 157 4.54 1.15 -2.32
CA LEU A 157 5.10 2.32 -2.98
C LEU A 157 4.05 3.44 -3.18
N ALA A 158 2.79 3.11 -3.48
CA ALA A 158 1.71 4.09 -3.53
C ALA A 158 1.48 4.75 -2.17
N CYS A 159 1.45 3.97 -1.07
CA CYS A 159 1.34 4.50 0.29
C CYS A 159 2.50 5.43 0.65
N PHE A 160 3.73 5.14 0.20
CA PHE A 160 4.85 6.07 0.33
C PHE A 160 4.55 7.42 -0.34
N PHE A 161 4.06 7.44 -1.58
CA PHE A 161 3.73 8.68 -2.27
C PHE A 161 2.56 9.43 -1.62
N LEU A 162 1.56 8.72 -1.11
CA LEU A 162 0.45 9.31 -0.35
C LEU A 162 0.92 9.89 0.99
N SER A 163 1.87 9.23 1.66
CA SER A 163 2.51 9.74 2.88
C SER A 163 3.26 11.04 2.59
N LEU A 164 4.00 11.10 1.47
CA LEU A 164 4.65 12.33 1.03
C LEU A 164 3.64 13.41 0.66
N ALA A 165 2.54 13.06 -0.02
CA ALA A 165 1.45 13.98 -0.33
C ALA A 165 0.90 14.62 0.94
N LEU A 166 0.62 13.80 1.96
CA LEU A 166 0.13 14.26 3.25
C LEU A 166 1.15 15.16 3.96
N LEU A 167 2.44 14.78 3.99
CA LEU A 167 3.49 15.61 4.58
C LEU A 167 3.67 16.95 3.87
N LEU A 168 3.63 16.94 2.53
CA LEU A 168 3.71 18.16 1.73
C LEU A 168 2.45 19.00 1.93
N GLY A 169 1.26 18.42 1.98
CA GLY A 169 0.03 19.12 2.28
C GLY A 169 0.06 19.78 3.66
N LEU A 170 0.47 19.05 4.70
CA LEU A 170 0.57 19.58 6.06
C LEU A 170 1.68 20.64 6.19
N GLY A 171 2.86 20.39 5.60
CA GLY A 171 4.03 21.26 5.70
C GLY A 171 3.99 22.49 4.78
N LEU A 172 3.63 22.33 3.51
CA LEU A 172 3.50 23.44 2.56
C LEU A 172 2.26 24.29 2.85
N ASN A 173 1.19 23.73 3.41
CA ASN A 173 0.09 24.57 3.92
C ASN A 173 0.58 25.47 5.06
N TYR A 174 1.35 24.93 6.00
CA TYR A 174 1.89 25.70 7.13
C TYR A 174 2.86 26.82 6.68
N LEU A 175 3.71 26.56 5.68
CA LEU A 175 4.75 27.51 5.24
C LEU A 175 4.30 28.46 4.13
N LEU A 176 3.48 27.99 3.19
CA LEU A 176 3.18 28.67 1.92
C LEU A 176 1.67 28.76 1.61
N GLY A 177 0.79 28.18 2.45
CA GLY A 177 -0.65 28.12 2.21
C GLY A 177 -1.08 27.18 1.07
N LEU A 178 -0.18 26.30 0.59
CA LEU A 178 -0.40 25.42 -0.56
C LEU A 178 -1.06 24.09 -0.14
N TRP A 179 -2.26 24.15 0.42
CA TRP A 179 -3.01 22.97 0.85
C TRP A 179 -3.36 22.01 -0.30
N GLN A 180 -3.39 22.49 -1.55
CA GLN A 180 -3.72 21.70 -2.74
C GLN A 180 -2.66 20.65 -3.11
N ALA A 181 -1.46 20.72 -2.52
CA ALA A 181 -0.38 19.77 -2.82
C ALA A 181 -0.80 18.32 -2.56
N ASP A 182 -1.51 18.08 -1.44
CA ASP A 182 -2.00 16.75 -1.06
C ASP A 182 -2.99 16.15 -2.09
N PRO A 183 -4.13 16.79 -2.40
CA PRO A 183 -5.05 16.24 -3.38
C PRO A 183 -4.48 16.18 -4.81
N ILE A 184 -3.56 17.07 -5.20
CA ILE A 184 -2.91 17.00 -6.52
C ILE A 184 -2.04 15.75 -6.64
N VAL A 185 -1.20 15.48 -5.63
CA VAL A 185 -0.36 14.28 -5.63
C VAL A 185 -1.24 13.03 -5.54
N GLY A 186 -2.32 13.05 -4.76
CA GLY A 186 -3.31 11.98 -4.71
C GLY A 186 -3.86 11.62 -6.10
N LEU A 187 -4.24 12.61 -6.92
CA LEU A 187 -4.70 12.39 -8.29
C LEU A 187 -3.63 11.79 -9.21
N VAL A 188 -2.36 12.16 -9.03
CA VAL A 188 -1.25 11.54 -9.76
C VAL A 188 -1.09 10.07 -9.37
N VAL A 189 -1.20 9.76 -8.07
CA VAL A 189 -1.17 8.37 -7.56
C VAL A 189 -2.35 7.56 -8.09
N VAL A 190 -3.55 8.14 -8.25
CA VAL A 190 -4.70 7.44 -8.86
C VAL A 190 -4.37 6.93 -10.26
N ALA A 191 -3.72 7.74 -11.10
CA ALA A 191 -3.32 7.33 -12.44
C ALA A 191 -2.34 6.14 -12.41
N PHE A 192 -1.39 6.16 -11.46
CA PHE A 192 -0.49 5.05 -11.21
C PHE A 192 -1.25 3.78 -10.77
N LEU A 193 -2.17 3.90 -9.81
CA LEU A 193 -2.92 2.76 -9.27
C LEU A 193 -3.81 2.09 -10.31
N ILE A 194 -4.54 2.87 -11.11
CA ILE A 194 -5.40 2.35 -12.18
C ILE A 194 -4.57 1.62 -13.23
N ARG A 195 -3.43 2.20 -13.61
CA ARG A 195 -2.51 1.59 -14.57
C ARG A 195 -1.99 0.25 -14.06
N GLU A 196 -1.52 0.20 -12.81
CA GLU A 196 -0.99 -1.03 -12.20
C GLU A 196 -2.06 -2.11 -12.06
N GLY A 197 -3.27 -1.75 -11.60
CA GLY A 197 -4.39 -2.69 -11.54
C GLY A 197 -4.76 -3.26 -12.92
N TYR A 198 -4.74 -2.43 -13.97
CA TYR A 198 -5.02 -2.87 -15.33
C TYR A 198 -3.91 -3.75 -15.91
N GLU A 199 -2.63 -3.39 -15.72
CA GLU A 199 -1.48 -4.21 -16.14
C GLU A 199 -1.51 -5.60 -15.49
N LEU A 200 -1.95 -5.70 -14.22
CA LEU A 200 -2.08 -6.98 -13.52
C LEU A 200 -3.22 -7.85 -14.07
N LEU A 201 -4.36 -7.27 -14.45
CA LEU A 201 -5.46 -8.02 -15.04
C LEU A 201 -5.18 -8.45 -16.49
N MET A 202 -4.54 -7.60 -17.29
CA MET A 202 -4.24 -7.88 -18.70
C MET A 202 -3.00 -8.76 -18.89
N GLY A 203 -2.01 -8.67 -17.99
CA GLY A 203 -0.80 -9.51 -18.04
C GLY A 203 -1.04 -10.98 -17.69
N GLU A 204 -2.28 -11.38 -17.41
CA GLU A 204 -2.69 -12.75 -17.12
C GLU A 204 -3.12 -13.58 -18.34
N GLU A 205 -3.12 -12.97 -19.53
CA GLU A 205 -3.22 -13.66 -20.83
C GLU A 205 -1.84 -14.10 -21.35
#